data_AF-A0A8J8EWE6-F1
#
_entry.id   AF-A0A8J8EWE6-F1
#
_cell.length_a   1.000
_cell.length_b   1.000
_cell.length_c   1.000
_cell.angle_alpha   90.00
_cell.angle_beta   90.00
_cell.angle_gamma   90.00
#
_symmetry.space_group_name_H-M   'P 1'
#
loop_
_entity.id
_entity.type
_entity.pdbx_description
1 polymer ?
#
loop_
_entity_poly.entity_id
_entity_poly.type
_entity_poly.pdbx_seq_one_letter_code
_entity_poly.pdbx_strand_id
1 'polypeptide(L)'
;MEIVFLDTNLFYATILKNDAHHELATKTIETLTRKGTPIIIPEAVSRELRQSFYRKYLNAQSRIIHHYRKAIRHGLRNPQEIFQYIQKETLEYANQYDRKSLNMYQYLLEYIQKNQLLSKENRPQFAKLLSDHLIQLMSKIQPIEDRAISLNLREEELEIYRDIYDKVGYLFKDEPDAEIFCQVASSVATEGEDAKFILYTADREFSKTGTKAVEILNQEGYNINLEIRYLPEHPIQD
;
A
#
# COMPACT_ATOMS: atom_id res chain seq x y z
N MET A 1 -0.94 -26.35 8.14
CA MET A 1 -0.16 -25.57 7.15
C MET A 1 -0.43 -24.08 7.39
N GLU A 2 0.56 -23.19 7.24
CA GLU A 2 0.35 -21.74 7.43
C GLU A 2 0.15 -21.06 6.06
N ILE A 3 -0.97 -20.35 5.90
CA ILE A 3 -1.29 -19.58 4.69
C ILE A 3 -1.31 -18.11 5.08
N VAL A 4 -0.59 -17.29 4.30
CA VAL A 4 -0.38 -15.88 4.64
C VAL A 4 -1.02 -14.97 3.60
N PHE A 5 -1.81 -14.01 4.08
CA PHE A 5 -2.32 -12.89 3.31
C PHE A 5 -1.56 -11.61 3.68
N LEU A 6 -1.36 -10.74 2.69
CA LEU A 6 -0.70 -9.45 2.89
C LEU A 6 -1.64 -8.30 2.53
N ASP A 7 -1.75 -7.33 3.43
CA ASP A 7 -2.47 -6.07 3.24
C ASP A 7 -1.70 -5.10 2.32
N THR A 8 -2.40 -4.16 1.68
CA THR A 8 -1.88 -3.16 0.75
C THR A 8 -0.78 -2.30 1.38
N ASN A 9 -0.91 -1.92 2.66
CA ASN A 9 0.06 -1.05 3.34
C ASN A 9 1.46 -1.68 3.46
N LEU A 10 1.57 -3.02 3.49
CA LEU A 10 2.85 -3.71 3.51
C LEU A 10 3.59 -3.53 2.18
N PHE A 11 2.86 -3.62 1.06
CA PHE A 11 3.44 -3.34 -0.25
C PHE A 11 3.88 -1.88 -0.36
N TYR A 12 3.08 -0.94 0.13
CA TYR A 12 3.47 0.47 0.17
C TYR A 12 4.77 0.68 0.95
N ALA A 13 4.86 0.10 2.15
CA ALA A 13 6.06 0.18 2.97
C ALA A 13 7.29 -0.44 2.28
N THR A 14 7.14 -1.56 1.57
CA THR A 14 8.24 -2.16 0.79
C THR A 14 8.71 -1.27 -0.36
N ILE A 15 7.80 -0.53 -1.01
CA ILE A 15 8.12 0.33 -2.16
C ILE A 15 8.78 1.64 -1.72
N LEU A 16 8.26 2.26 -0.66
CA LEU A 16 8.61 3.59 -0.18
C LEU A 16 9.71 3.52 0.90
N LYS A 17 10.95 3.87 0.52
CA LYS A 17 12.12 3.79 1.41
C LYS A 17 12.08 4.68 2.65
N ASN A 18 11.22 5.71 2.65
CA ASN A 18 11.05 6.62 3.78
C ASN A 18 9.84 6.24 4.66
N ASP A 19 9.12 5.17 4.32
CA ASP A 19 8.05 4.66 5.15
C ASP A 19 8.63 4.14 6.47
N ALA A 20 7.96 4.43 7.58
CA ALA A 20 8.41 4.04 8.92
C ALA A 20 8.52 2.52 9.08
N HIS A 21 7.80 1.76 8.26
CA HIS A 21 7.78 0.30 8.28
C HIS A 21 8.58 -0.34 7.13
N HIS A 22 9.35 0.43 6.36
CA HIS A 22 10.05 -0.06 5.17
C HIS A 22 10.93 -1.29 5.43
N GLU A 23 11.82 -1.22 6.42
CA GLU A 23 12.73 -2.33 6.75
C GLU A 23 11.98 -3.57 7.23
N LEU A 24 10.95 -3.36 8.06
CA LEU A 24 10.15 -4.43 8.63
C LEU A 24 9.31 -5.15 7.57
N ALA A 25 8.62 -4.41 6.70
CA ALA A 25 7.84 -4.96 5.61
C ALA A 25 8.73 -5.73 4.61
N THR A 26 9.87 -5.14 4.25
CA THR A 26 10.85 -5.79 3.34
C THR A 26 11.35 -7.11 3.93
N LYS A 27 11.82 -7.10 5.18
CA LYS A 27 12.31 -8.32 5.86
C LYS A 27 11.21 -9.38 5.96
N THR A 28 9.97 -8.97 6.20
CA THR A 28 8.82 -9.89 6.33
C THR A 28 8.56 -10.63 5.03
N ILE A 29 8.48 -9.90 3.91
CA ILE A 29 8.26 -10.51 2.58
C ILE A 29 9.44 -11.41 2.20
N GLU A 30 10.67 -10.98 2.46
CA GLU A 30 11.88 -11.79 2.22
C GLU A 30 11.85 -13.10 3.03
N THR A 31 11.51 -13.05 4.31
CA THR A 31 11.44 -14.23 5.18
C THR A 31 10.35 -15.21 4.72
N LEU A 32 9.14 -14.72 4.44
CA LEU A 32 8.04 -15.56 3.93
C LEU A 32 8.45 -16.27 2.64
N THR A 33 9.05 -15.52 1.72
CA THR A 33 9.50 -16.04 0.43
C THR A 33 10.63 -17.07 0.59
N ARG A 34 11.59 -16.82 1.50
CA ARG A 34 12.70 -17.75 1.79
C ARG A 34 12.20 -19.04 2.43
N LYS A 35 11.19 -18.98 3.30
CA LYS A 35 10.58 -20.15 3.96
C LYS A 35 9.68 -20.95 3.01
N GLY A 36 9.39 -20.45 1.81
CA GLY A 36 8.45 -21.07 0.88
C GLY A 36 7.00 -21.02 1.37
N THR A 37 6.68 -20.09 2.28
CA THR A 37 5.32 -19.91 2.76
C THR A 37 4.45 -19.38 1.61
N PRO A 38 3.29 -20.00 1.33
CA PRO A 38 2.36 -19.48 0.33
C PRO A 38 1.89 -18.07 0.72
N ILE A 39 2.20 -17.09 -0.15
CA ILE A 39 1.73 -15.72 -0.02
C ILE A 39 0.52 -15.56 -0.95
N ILE A 40 -0.64 -15.29 -0.38
CA ILE A 40 -1.87 -15.03 -1.11
C ILE A 40 -2.14 -13.52 -1.11
N ILE A 41 -2.37 -12.95 -2.28
CA ILE A 41 -2.70 -11.53 -2.44
C ILE A 41 -4.18 -11.42 -2.85
N PRO A 42 -5.05 -10.83 -2.02
CA PRO A 42 -6.42 -10.51 -2.40
C PRO A 42 -6.48 -9.61 -3.63
N GLU A 43 -7.44 -9.82 -4.53
CA GLU A 43 -7.65 -8.95 -5.69
C GLU A 43 -7.84 -7.48 -5.26
N ALA A 44 -8.54 -7.24 -4.14
CA ALA A 44 -8.72 -5.92 -3.57
C ALA A 44 -7.38 -5.22 -3.27
N VAL A 45 -6.38 -5.97 -2.77
CA VAL A 45 -5.02 -5.46 -2.53
C VAL A 45 -4.34 -5.09 -3.84
N SER A 46 -4.39 -5.96 -4.85
CA SER A 46 -3.80 -5.66 -6.16
C SER A 46 -4.45 -4.44 -6.82
N ARG A 47 -5.78 -4.32 -6.72
CA ARG A 47 -6.54 -3.19 -7.24
C ARG A 47 -6.20 -1.91 -6.50
N GLU A 48 -6.18 -1.93 -5.17
CA GLU A 48 -5.84 -0.77 -4.36
C GLU A 48 -4.40 -0.33 -4.62
N LEU A 49 -3.44 -1.26 -4.62
CA LEU A 49 -2.05 -0.99 -4.91
C LEU A 49 -1.89 -0.33 -6.28
N ARG A 50 -2.49 -0.90 -7.34
CA ARG A 50 -2.37 -0.34 -8.70
C ARG A 50 -3.11 0.97 -8.88
N GLN A 51 -4.26 1.16 -8.25
CA GLN A 51 -5.08 2.37 -8.46
C GLN A 51 -4.72 3.49 -7.49
N SER A 52 -4.66 3.19 -6.20
CA SER A 52 -4.41 4.18 -5.15
C SER A 52 -2.97 4.69 -5.19
N PHE A 53 -1.97 3.81 -5.33
CA PHE A 53 -0.57 4.21 -5.33
C PHE A 53 -0.26 5.05 -6.56
N TYR A 54 -0.63 4.51 -7.73
CA TYR A 54 -0.41 5.16 -9.02
C TYR A 54 -1.10 6.52 -9.08
N ARG A 55 -2.36 6.61 -8.63
CA ARG A 55 -3.10 7.87 -8.58
C ARG A 55 -2.45 8.88 -7.64
N LYS A 56 -2.07 8.46 -6.42
CA LYS A 56 -1.36 9.33 -5.46
C LYS A 56 -0.04 9.83 -6.05
N TYR A 57 0.73 8.95 -6.68
CA TYR A 57 1.99 9.30 -7.32
C TYR A 57 1.80 10.30 -8.47
N LEU A 58 0.91 9.99 -9.42
CA LEU A 58 0.67 10.85 -10.58
C LEU A 58 0.11 12.23 -10.19
N ASN A 59 -0.78 12.27 -9.19
CA ASN A 59 -1.27 13.53 -8.65
C ASN A 59 -0.12 14.37 -8.07
N ALA A 60 0.72 13.75 -7.25
CA ALA A 60 1.87 14.41 -6.65
C ALA A 60 2.87 14.89 -7.71
N GLN A 61 3.21 14.02 -8.67
CA GLN A 61 4.07 14.34 -9.81
C GLN A 61 3.52 15.53 -10.63
N SER A 62 2.24 15.51 -10.99
CA SER A 62 1.59 16.57 -11.76
C SER A 62 1.70 17.93 -11.06
N ARG A 63 1.42 17.97 -9.75
CA ARG A 63 1.51 19.20 -8.96
C ARG A 63 2.93 19.69 -8.79
N ILE A 64 3.89 18.79 -8.52
CA ILE A 64 5.31 19.15 -8.47
C ILE A 64 5.78 19.75 -9.80
N ILE A 65 5.42 19.13 -10.94
CA ILE A 65 5.75 19.65 -12.28
C ILE A 65 5.10 21.02 -12.51
N HIS A 66 3.85 21.20 -12.05
CA HIS A 66 3.18 22.49 -12.12
C HIS A 66 3.94 23.58 -11.35
N HIS A 67 4.31 23.32 -10.09
CA HIS A 67 5.06 24.27 -9.26
C HIS A 67 6.47 24.51 -9.81
N TYR A 68 7.12 23.49 -10.38
CA TYR A 68 8.39 23.66 -11.10
C TYR A 68 8.24 24.61 -12.29
N ARG A 69 7.23 24.41 -13.14
CA ARG A 69 6.95 25.33 -14.28
C ARG A 69 6.62 26.75 -13.82
N LYS A 70 5.99 26.90 -12.66
CA LYS A 70 5.72 28.21 -12.04
C LYS A 70 7.03 28.87 -11.57
N ALA A 71 7.90 28.12 -10.88
CA ALA A 71 9.24 28.58 -10.47
C ALA A 71 10.07 29.12 -11.64
N ILE A 72 10.11 28.38 -12.76
CA ILE A 72 10.83 28.79 -13.97
C ILE A 72 10.22 30.06 -14.58
N ARG A 73 8.88 30.19 -14.62
CA ARG A 73 8.20 31.39 -15.09
C ARG A 73 8.47 32.62 -14.21
N HIS A 74 8.75 32.42 -12.92
CA HIS A 74 9.22 33.46 -12.01
C HIS A 74 10.71 33.82 -12.21
N GLY A 75 11.40 33.19 -13.16
CA GLY A 75 12.79 33.48 -13.47
C GLY A 75 13.80 32.82 -12.53
N LEU A 76 13.37 31.90 -11.66
CA LEU A 76 14.28 31.17 -10.77
C LEU A 76 15.22 30.27 -11.59
N ARG A 77 16.52 30.36 -11.30
CA ARG A 77 17.57 29.60 -12.02
C ARG A 77 18.41 28.72 -11.11
N ASN A 78 18.57 29.07 -9.84
CA ASN A 78 19.35 28.28 -8.90
C ASN A 78 18.59 27.00 -8.51
N PRO A 79 19.22 25.80 -8.57
CA PRO A 79 18.55 24.55 -8.18
C PRO A 79 17.93 24.56 -6.79
N GLN A 80 18.62 25.16 -5.82
CA GLN A 80 18.17 25.19 -4.44
C GLN A 80 16.98 26.13 -4.24
N GLU A 81 16.99 27.30 -4.88
CA GLU A 81 15.86 28.23 -4.85
C GLU A 81 14.62 27.63 -5.52
N ILE A 82 14.81 26.95 -6.66
CA ILE A 82 13.72 26.23 -7.34
C ILE A 82 13.17 25.12 -6.43
N PHE A 83 14.03 24.34 -5.77
CA PHE A 83 13.59 23.29 -4.87
C PHE A 83 12.79 23.84 -3.69
N GLN A 84 13.28 24.88 -3.02
CA GLN A 84 12.59 25.53 -1.90
C GLN A 84 11.21 26.06 -2.33
N TYR A 85 11.12 26.67 -3.51
CA TYR A 85 9.85 27.13 -4.07
C TYR A 85 8.88 25.97 -4.28
N ILE A 86 9.33 24.90 -4.95
CA ILE A 86 8.51 23.72 -5.22
C ILE A 86 8.07 23.07 -3.92
N GLN A 87 8.99 22.86 -2.97
CA GLN A 87 8.71 22.24 -1.69
C GLN A 87 7.64 23.01 -0.93
N LYS A 88 7.80 24.33 -0.80
CA LYS A 88 6.83 25.18 -0.11
C LYS A 88 5.44 25.08 -0.75
N GLU A 89 5.33 25.39 -2.03
CA GLU A 89 4.03 25.46 -2.71
C GLU A 89 3.34 24.09 -2.79
N THR A 90 4.13 23.02 -2.98
CA THR A 90 3.59 21.65 -3.05
C THR A 90 3.07 21.19 -1.69
N LEU A 91 3.80 21.46 -0.60
CA LEU A 91 3.35 21.09 0.74
C LEU A 91 2.17 21.95 1.21
N GLU A 92 2.12 23.23 0.87
CA GLU A 92 0.95 24.09 1.13
C GLU A 92 -0.28 23.54 0.40
N TYR A 93 -0.16 23.19 -0.88
CA TYR A 93 -1.24 22.56 -1.65
C TYR A 93 -1.70 21.24 -1.03
N ALA A 94 -0.76 20.35 -0.70
CA ALA A 94 -1.08 19.03 -0.15
C ALA A 94 -1.84 19.15 1.18
N ASN A 95 -1.42 20.05 2.08
CA ASN A 95 -2.09 20.24 3.36
C ASN A 95 -3.50 20.83 3.22
N GLN A 96 -3.72 21.71 2.24
CA GLN A 96 -5.01 22.39 2.05
C GLN A 96 -6.02 21.54 1.26
N TYR A 97 -5.58 20.83 0.23
CA TYR A 97 -6.49 20.23 -0.77
C TYR A 97 -6.35 18.72 -0.94
N ASP A 98 -5.23 18.10 -0.52
CA ASP A 98 -4.94 16.68 -0.80
C ASP A 98 -4.19 16.00 0.35
N ARG A 99 -4.69 16.19 1.57
CA ARG A 99 -4.03 15.73 2.80
C ARG A 99 -3.79 14.22 2.81
N LYS A 100 -4.68 13.45 2.18
CA LYS A 100 -4.61 11.98 2.03
C LYS A 100 -3.41 11.48 1.22
N SER A 101 -2.78 12.36 0.44
CA SER A 101 -1.61 12.03 -0.40
C SER A 101 -0.34 12.75 0.07
N LEU A 102 -0.38 13.44 1.23
CA LEU A 102 0.73 14.25 1.75
C LEU A 102 2.05 13.48 1.83
N ASN A 103 2.01 12.23 2.29
CA ASN A 103 3.17 11.36 2.37
C ASN A 103 3.84 11.13 1.00
N MET A 104 3.05 10.98 -0.06
CA MET A 104 3.56 10.83 -1.43
C MET A 104 4.22 12.11 -1.94
N TYR A 105 3.66 13.29 -1.62
CA TYR A 105 4.32 14.56 -1.94
C TYR A 105 5.67 14.69 -1.23
N GLN A 106 5.71 14.41 0.07
CA GLN A 106 6.95 14.45 0.87
C GLN A 106 8.01 13.49 0.30
N TYR A 107 7.60 12.25 0.03
CA TYR A 107 8.46 11.25 -0.59
C TYR A 107 9.06 11.70 -1.92
N LEU A 108 8.25 12.27 -2.83
CA LEU A 108 8.76 12.77 -4.10
C LEU A 108 9.70 13.95 -3.94
N LEU A 109 9.44 14.86 -3.01
CA LEU A 109 10.33 15.99 -2.72
C LEU A 109 11.68 15.50 -2.19
N GLU A 110 11.69 14.53 -1.28
CA GLU A 110 12.92 13.88 -0.79
C GLU A 110 13.68 13.20 -1.94
N TYR A 111 12.97 12.46 -2.80
CA TYR A 111 13.56 11.83 -3.99
C TYR A 111 14.20 12.86 -4.93
N ILE A 112 13.51 13.96 -5.20
CA ILE A 112 13.99 15.06 -6.06
C ILE A 112 15.27 15.67 -5.49
N GLN A 113 15.30 15.93 -4.18
CA GLN A 113 16.44 16.55 -3.51
C GLN A 113 17.64 15.60 -3.48
N LYS A 114 17.42 14.36 -3.02
CA LYS A 114 18.47 13.35 -2.86
C LYS A 114 19.14 13.01 -4.19
N ASN A 115 18.38 12.97 -5.28
CA ASN A 115 18.88 12.62 -6.62
C ASN A 115 19.19 13.85 -7.47
N GLN A 116 19.14 15.06 -6.90
CA GLN A 116 19.47 16.32 -7.56
C GLN A 116 18.76 16.48 -8.91
N LEU A 117 17.47 16.16 -8.98
CA LEU A 117 16.73 16.16 -10.26
C LEU A 117 16.53 17.57 -10.84
N LEU A 118 16.78 18.60 -10.04
CA LEU A 118 16.74 20.01 -10.43
C LEU A 118 18.13 20.56 -10.80
N SER A 119 19.14 19.71 -10.97
CA SER A 119 20.44 20.12 -11.53
C SER A 119 20.30 20.58 -12.99
N LYS A 120 21.31 21.30 -13.50
CA LYS A 120 21.26 21.84 -14.87
C LYS A 120 21.12 20.73 -15.91
N GLU A 121 21.74 19.59 -15.64
CA GLU A 121 21.80 18.40 -16.48
C GLU A 121 20.45 17.66 -16.51
N ASN A 122 19.78 17.56 -15.36
CA ASN A 122 18.57 16.76 -15.19
C ASN A 122 17.27 17.52 -15.53
N ARG A 123 17.27 18.86 -15.38
CA ARG A 123 16.08 19.71 -15.60
C ARG A 123 15.32 19.47 -16.91
N PRO A 124 15.99 19.38 -18.09
CA PRO A 124 15.28 19.14 -19.35
C PRO A 124 14.49 17.83 -19.34
N GLN A 125 14.90 16.86 -18.52
CA GLN A 125 14.30 15.54 -18.40
C GLN A 125 13.49 15.37 -17.11
N PHE A 126 13.26 16.43 -16.33
CA PHE A 126 12.66 16.34 -14.99
C PHE A 126 11.35 15.53 -14.96
N ALA A 127 10.44 15.79 -15.90
CA ALA A 127 9.18 15.05 -16.01
C ALA A 127 9.38 13.57 -16.39
N LYS A 128 10.36 13.28 -17.25
CA LYS A 128 10.73 11.91 -17.64
C LYS A 128 11.33 11.17 -16.45
N LEU A 129 12.26 11.77 -15.71
CA LEU A 129 12.91 11.17 -14.55
C LEU A 129 11.90 10.78 -13.45
N LEU A 130 10.89 11.63 -13.21
CA LEU A 130 9.79 11.26 -12.30
C LEU A 130 8.93 10.11 -12.84
N SER A 131 8.67 10.07 -14.14
CA SER A 131 7.91 8.98 -14.75
C SER A 131 8.69 7.65 -14.72
N ASP A 132 9.98 7.68 -15.02
CA ASP A 132 10.88 6.53 -14.94
C ASP A 132 10.98 6.02 -13.49
N HIS A 133 10.97 6.92 -12.52
CA HIS A 133 10.97 6.53 -11.10
C HIS A 133 9.69 5.78 -10.71
N LEU A 134 8.51 6.20 -11.17
CA LEU A 134 7.29 5.43 -10.95
C LEU A 134 7.41 4.00 -11.50
N ILE A 135 7.94 3.86 -12.72
CA ILE A 135 8.17 2.55 -13.34
C ILE A 135 9.12 1.71 -12.47
N GLN A 136 10.22 2.30 -11.98
CA GLN A 136 11.17 1.63 -11.08
C GLN A 136 10.56 1.22 -9.74
N LEU A 137 9.60 2.00 -9.21
CA LEU A 137 8.89 1.62 -7.99
C LEU A 137 7.94 0.45 -8.23
N MET A 138 7.16 0.52 -9.31
CA MET A 138 6.23 -0.54 -9.65
C MET A 138 6.95 -1.85 -9.99
N SER A 139 8.14 -1.79 -10.61
CA SER A 139 8.93 -2.99 -10.89
C SER A 139 9.43 -3.72 -9.65
N LYS A 140 9.40 -3.10 -8.45
CA LYS A 140 9.72 -3.78 -7.19
C LYS A 140 8.58 -4.66 -6.68
N ILE A 141 7.35 -4.41 -7.12
CA ILE A 141 6.20 -5.24 -6.77
C ILE A 141 6.21 -6.53 -7.60
N GLN A 142 6.67 -6.46 -8.85
CA GLN A 142 6.63 -7.59 -9.79
C GLN A 142 7.19 -8.91 -9.22
N PRO A 143 8.36 -8.97 -8.57
CA PRO A 143 8.88 -10.22 -8.02
C PRO A 143 8.02 -10.82 -6.90
N ILE A 144 7.24 -9.99 -6.21
CA ILE A 144 6.31 -10.42 -5.16
C ILE A 144 5.04 -10.96 -5.83
N GLU A 145 4.49 -10.24 -6.81
CA GLU A 145 3.35 -10.70 -7.62
C GLU A 145 3.65 -12.04 -8.33
N ASP A 146 4.84 -12.19 -8.92
CA ASP A 146 5.25 -13.42 -9.64
C ASP A 146 5.35 -14.65 -8.74
N ARG A 147 5.51 -14.46 -7.43
CA ARG A 147 5.63 -15.53 -6.42
C ARG A 147 4.36 -15.72 -5.60
N ALA A 148 3.43 -14.77 -5.69
CA ALA A 148 2.20 -14.79 -4.93
C ALA A 148 1.09 -15.53 -5.69
N ILE A 149 0.15 -16.06 -4.93
CA ILE A 149 -1.10 -16.62 -5.45
C ILE A 149 -2.13 -15.49 -5.42
N SER A 150 -2.66 -15.10 -6.57
CA SER A 150 -3.77 -14.14 -6.62
C SER A 150 -5.05 -14.83 -6.14
N LEU A 151 -5.69 -14.28 -5.12
CA LEU A 151 -6.99 -14.75 -4.66
C LEU A 151 -8.08 -14.12 -5.54
N ASN A 152 -8.75 -14.96 -6.30
CA ASN A 152 -9.99 -14.63 -6.99
C ASN A 152 -11.10 -15.49 -6.39
N LEU A 153 -12.16 -14.87 -5.91
CA LEU A 153 -13.26 -15.58 -5.30
C LEU A 153 -14.04 -16.40 -6.34
N ARG A 154 -14.31 -17.66 -6.02
CA ARG A 154 -15.23 -18.56 -6.71
C ARG A 154 -16.68 -18.14 -6.44
N GLU A 155 -17.62 -18.70 -7.20
CA GLU A 155 -19.05 -18.36 -7.09
C GLU A 155 -19.59 -18.54 -5.66
N GLU A 156 -19.28 -19.67 -5.02
CA GLU A 156 -19.67 -19.97 -3.63
C GLU A 156 -19.06 -18.98 -2.62
N GLU A 157 -17.80 -18.58 -2.84
CA GLU A 157 -17.10 -17.60 -1.99
C GLU A 157 -17.66 -16.18 -2.18
N LEU A 158 -18.16 -15.84 -3.38
CA LEU A 158 -18.77 -14.55 -3.66
C LEU A 158 -20.10 -14.35 -2.92
N GLU A 159 -20.89 -15.40 -2.72
CA GLU A 159 -22.11 -15.34 -1.92
C GLU A 159 -21.78 -15.08 -0.45
N ILE A 160 -20.84 -15.84 0.11
CA ILE A 160 -20.34 -15.67 1.48
C ILE A 160 -19.72 -14.28 1.67
N TYR A 161 -18.95 -13.81 0.69
CA TYR A 161 -18.35 -12.47 0.69
C TYR A 161 -19.39 -11.38 0.88
N ARG A 162 -20.51 -11.42 0.16
CA ARG A 162 -21.57 -10.41 0.27
C ARG A 162 -22.19 -10.40 1.66
N ASP A 163 -22.50 -11.58 2.19
CA ASP A 163 -23.10 -11.74 3.51
C ASP A 163 -22.14 -11.28 4.63
N ILE A 164 -20.85 -11.65 4.55
CA ILE A 164 -19.82 -11.13 5.44
C ILE A 164 -19.71 -9.61 5.34
N TYR A 165 -19.66 -9.06 4.13
CA TYR A 165 -19.53 -7.61 3.91
C TYR A 165 -20.70 -6.84 4.53
N ASP A 166 -21.93 -7.33 4.36
CA ASP A 166 -23.11 -6.70 4.97
C ASP A 166 -23.07 -6.76 6.50
N LYS A 167 -22.52 -7.83 7.09
CA LYS A 167 -22.43 -8.02 8.53
C LYS A 167 -21.34 -7.20 9.21
N VAL A 168 -20.18 -7.02 8.59
CA VAL A 168 -19.01 -6.42 9.26
C VAL A 168 -18.30 -5.33 8.47
N GLY A 169 -18.64 -5.11 7.20
CA GLY A 169 -18.02 -4.10 6.34
C GLY A 169 -18.11 -2.69 6.93
N TYR A 170 -19.22 -2.36 7.59
CA TYR A 170 -19.41 -1.05 8.24
C TYR A 170 -18.45 -0.77 9.41
N LEU A 171 -17.73 -1.77 9.93
CA LEU A 171 -16.77 -1.59 11.00
C LEU A 171 -15.47 -0.94 10.51
N PHE A 172 -15.17 -1.06 9.22
CA PHE A 172 -13.97 -0.52 8.60
C PHE A 172 -14.18 0.93 8.19
N LYS A 173 -13.13 1.72 8.31
CA LYS A 173 -13.17 3.16 8.05
C LYS A 173 -13.26 3.47 6.56
N ASP A 174 -12.56 2.68 5.74
CA ASP A 174 -12.44 2.86 4.30
C ASP A 174 -12.88 1.58 3.59
N GLU A 175 -13.53 1.72 2.44
CA GLU A 175 -14.07 0.61 1.64
C GLU A 175 -13.01 -0.43 1.21
N PRO A 176 -11.79 -0.04 0.78
CA PRO A 176 -10.74 -1.02 0.45
C PRO A 176 -10.39 -1.96 1.61
N ASP A 177 -10.31 -1.44 2.84
CA ASP A 177 -10.02 -2.25 4.02
C ASP A 177 -11.13 -3.30 4.25
N ALA A 178 -12.39 -2.87 4.13
CA ALA A 178 -13.53 -3.78 4.21
C ALA A 178 -13.45 -4.87 3.13
N GLU A 179 -13.18 -4.49 1.89
CA GLU A 179 -13.07 -5.44 0.76
C GLU A 179 -11.95 -6.46 0.99
N ILE A 180 -10.76 -6.01 1.40
CA ILE A 180 -9.60 -6.88 1.68
C ILE A 180 -9.96 -7.88 2.77
N PHE A 181 -10.48 -7.40 3.90
CA PHE A 181 -10.87 -8.28 5.00
C PHE A 181 -11.93 -9.30 4.55
N CYS A 182 -12.99 -8.86 3.88
CA CYS A 182 -14.10 -9.72 3.49
C CYS A 182 -13.68 -10.75 2.43
N GLN A 183 -12.78 -10.40 1.49
CA GLN A 183 -12.21 -11.36 0.54
C GLN A 183 -11.41 -12.46 1.27
N VAL A 184 -10.60 -12.07 2.24
CA VAL A 184 -9.82 -13.04 3.03
C VAL A 184 -10.77 -13.91 3.86
N ALA A 185 -11.70 -13.31 4.60
CA ALA A 185 -12.62 -14.03 5.47
C ALA A 185 -13.53 -15.01 4.69
N SER A 186 -14.04 -14.61 3.52
CA SER A 186 -14.86 -15.50 2.68
C SER A 186 -14.07 -16.69 2.14
N SER A 187 -12.84 -16.49 1.69
CA SER A 187 -11.96 -17.58 1.28
C SER A 187 -11.69 -18.54 2.46
N VAL A 188 -11.32 -17.99 3.63
CA VAL A 188 -11.07 -18.77 4.85
C VAL A 188 -12.30 -19.56 5.29
N ALA A 189 -13.49 -18.97 5.22
CA ALA A 189 -14.74 -19.62 5.62
C ALA A 189 -15.06 -20.89 4.81
N THR A 190 -14.56 -20.97 3.58
CA THR A 190 -14.76 -22.13 2.69
C THR A 190 -13.63 -23.15 2.74
N GLU A 191 -12.51 -22.79 3.36
CA GLU A 191 -11.36 -23.67 3.54
C GLU A 191 -11.50 -24.51 4.82
N GLY A 192 -10.99 -25.74 4.80
CA GLY A 192 -11.10 -26.67 5.94
C GLY A 192 -10.27 -26.25 7.17
N GLU A 193 -10.60 -26.84 8.33
CA GLU A 193 -10.04 -26.50 9.65
C GLU A 193 -8.53 -26.75 9.83
N ASP A 194 -7.87 -27.43 8.88
CA ASP A 194 -6.49 -27.91 9.01
C ASP A 194 -5.40 -26.84 8.72
N ALA A 195 -5.80 -25.65 8.25
CA ALA A 195 -4.91 -24.55 7.93
C ALA A 195 -5.05 -23.39 8.93
N LYS A 196 -3.91 -22.80 9.29
CA LYS A 196 -3.85 -21.55 10.05
C LYS A 196 -3.67 -20.40 9.07
N PHE A 197 -4.63 -19.48 9.05
CA PHE A 197 -4.60 -18.32 8.16
C PHE A 197 -4.14 -17.07 8.91
N ILE A 198 -3.24 -16.31 8.30
CA ILE A 198 -2.72 -15.08 8.90
C ILE A 198 -2.82 -13.94 7.90
N LEU A 199 -3.45 -12.83 8.28
CA LEU A 199 -3.43 -11.57 7.53
C LEU A 199 -2.47 -10.60 8.21
N TYR A 200 -1.35 -10.28 7.55
CA TYR A 200 -0.42 -9.28 8.05
C TYR A 200 -0.79 -7.88 7.58
N THR A 201 -0.68 -6.91 8.48
CA THR A 201 -0.91 -5.49 8.21
C THR A 201 0.09 -4.62 8.98
N ALA A 202 0.41 -3.45 8.43
CA ALA A 202 1.10 -2.36 9.13
C ALA A 202 0.12 -1.31 9.69
N ASP A 203 -1.19 -1.56 9.62
CA ASP A 203 -2.22 -0.70 10.20
C ASP A 203 -2.79 -1.32 11.48
N ARG A 204 -2.58 -0.62 12.60
CA ARG A 204 -3.05 -1.04 13.93
C ARG A 204 -4.57 -0.97 14.06
N GLU A 205 -5.21 0.03 13.45
CA GLU A 205 -6.66 0.17 13.45
C GLU A 205 -7.29 -0.97 12.65
N PHE A 206 -6.73 -1.28 11.48
CA PHE A 206 -7.15 -2.43 10.68
C PHE A 206 -7.04 -3.73 11.47
N SER A 207 -5.90 -4.00 12.11
CA SER A 207 -5.70 -5.23 12.92
C SER A 207 -6.73 -5.34 14.04
N LYS A 208 -6.98 -4.25 14.78
CA LYS A 208 -7.98 -4.24 15.86
C LYS A 208 -9.39 -4.48 15.33
N THR A 209 -9.77 -3.77 14.28
CA THR A 209 -11.11 -3.84 13.69
C THR A 209 -11.38 -5.20 13.08
N GLY A 210 -10.42 -5.74 12.33
CA GLY A 210 -10.54 -7.05 11.72
C GLY A 210 -10.60 -8.19 12.75
N THR A 211 -9.82 -8.13 13.84
CA THR A 211 -9.93 -9.13 14.93
C THR A 211 -11.34 -9.13 15.52
N LYS A 212 -11.92 -7.95 15.76
CA LYS A 212 -13.31 -7.83 16.21
C LYS A 212 -14.31 -8.37 15.17
N ALA A 213 -14.06 -8.13 13.88
CA ALA A 213 -14.90 -8.66 12.81
C ALA A 213 -14.86 -10.20 12.77
N VAL A 214 -13.69 -10.83 12.94
CA VAL A 214 -13.56 -12.29 13.08
C VAL A 214 -14.38 -12.81 14.27
N GLU A 215 -14.32 -12.15 15.43
CA GLU A 215 -15.12 -12.54 16.60
C GLU A 215 -16.63 -12.50 16.32
N ILE A 216 -17.11 -11.44 15.65
CA ILE A 216 -18.53 -11.30 15.27
C ILE A 216 -18.94 -12.41 14.31
N LEU A 217 -18.15 -12.67 13.25
CA LEU A 217 -18.46 -13.72 12.29
C LEU A 217 -18.49 -15.11 12.95
N ASN A 218 -17.55 -15.41 13.84
CA ASN A 218 -17.58 -16.69 14.56
C ASN A 218 -18.81 -16.82 15.48
N GLN A 219 -19.31 -15.72 16.07
CA GLN A 219 -20.57 -15.72 16.83
C GLN A 219 -21.81 -15.93 15.94
N GLU A 220 -21.76 -15.45 14.70
CA GLU A 220 -22.81 -15.61 13.69
C GLU A 220 -22.77 -17.00 13.01
N GLY A 221 -21.82 -17.86 13.37
CA GLY A 221 -21.76 -19.26 12.93
C GLY A 221 -20.82 -19.54 11.75
N TYR A 222 -20.03 -18.56 11.31
CA TYR A 222 -18.95 -18.83 10.37
C TYR A 222 -17.77 -19.52 11.07
N ASN A 223 -16.99 -20.29 10.32
CA ASN A 223 -15.75 -20.89 10.80
C ASN A 223 -14.54 -20.10 10.29
N ILE A 224 -14.23 -18.98 10.94
CA ILE A 224 -13.16 -18.07 10.51
C ILE A 224 -11.92 -18.32 11.38
N ASN A 225 -11.04 -19.23 10.93
CA ASN A 225 -9.73 -19.49 11.55
C ASN A 225 -8.65 -18.51 11.04
N LEU A 226 -8.92 -17.21 11.13
CA LEU A 226 -8.05 -16.13 10.67
C LEU A 226 -7.43 -15.36 11.84
N GLU A 227 -6.10 -15.28 11.88
CA GLU A 227 -5.37 -14.40 12.79
C GLU A 227 -4.94 -13.11 12.05
N ILE A 228 -5.27 -11.95 12.58
CA ILE A 228 -4.81 -10.66 12.00
C ILE A 228 -3.65 -10.11 12.82
N ARG A 229 -2.48 -10.00 12.18
CA ARG A 229 -1.24 -9.60 12.84
C ARG A 229 -0.82 -8.19 12.44
N TYR A 230 -0.79 -7.30 13.43
CA TYR A 230 -0.10 -6.02 13.32
C TYR A 230 1.41 -6.26 13.38
N LEU A 231 2.07 -6.09 12.24
CA LEU A 231 3.45 -6.51 12.01
C LEU A 231 4.47 -5.90 13.01
N PRO A 232 4.37 -4.61 13.42
CA PRO A 232 5.28 -4.03 14.40
C PRO A 232 5.23 -4.67 15.80
N GLU A 233 4.10 -5.26 16.20
CA GLU A 233 3.97 -5.97 17.48
C GLU A 233 4.28 -7.48 17.33
N HIS A 234 4.14 -8.02 16.11
CA HIS A 234 4.33 -9.44 15.80
C HIS A 234 5.26 -9.65 14.59
N PRO A 235 6.55 -9.25 14.70
CA PRO A 235 7.50 -9.43 13.61
C PRO A 235 7.74 -10.92 13.35
N ILE A 236 7.90 -11.29 12.07
CA ILE A 236 8.27 -12.67 11.72
C ILE A 236 9.70 -12.93 12.22
N GLN A 237 9.85 -13.92 13.09
CA GLN A 237 11.15 -14.38 13.57
C GLN A 237 11.81 -15.29 12.51
N ASP A 238 13.14 -15.18 12.41
CA ASP A 238 13.97 -15.97 11.49
C ASP A 238 13.89 -17.47 11.81
#